data_AF-A0A2V6DTY8-F1
#
_entry.id   AF-A0A2V6DTY8-F1
#
_cell.length_a   1.000
_cell.length_b   1.000
_cell.length_c   1.000
_cell.angle_alpha   90.00
_cell.angle_beta   90.00
_cell.angle_gamma   90.00
#
_symmetry.space_group_name_H-M   'P 1'
#
loop_
_entity.id
_entity.type
_entity.pdbx_description
1 polymer ?
#
loop_
_entity_poly.entity_id
_entity_poly.type
_entity_poly.pdbx_seq_one_letter_code
_entity_poly.pdbx_strand_id
1 'polypeptide(L)'
;MLEGGVKIFEYAPTMIQIKSIVADTQFSMIGSSNLDARSAEINEELDVVVYDRDFGRQMEETFSRDLRQSREYTLEQFCRRSLWERTVEWLAYPFRSQL
;
A
#
# COMPACT_ATOMS: atom_id res chain seq x y z
N MET A 1 -12.77 -3.34 1.20
CA MET A 1 -11.43 -3.97 1.29
C MET A 1 -11.23 -4.70 2.60
N LEU A 2 -11.24 -3.99 3.75
CA LEU A 2 -11.11 -4.63 5.07
C LEU A 2 -12.18 -5.70 5.33
N GLU A 3 -13.44 -5.45 4.94
CA GLU A 3 -14.53 -6.45 5.02
C GLU A 3 -14.33 -7.66 4.09
N GLY A 4 -13.52 -7.50 3.03
CA GLY A 4 -13.24 -8.54 2.04
C GLY A 4 -12.03 -9.40 2.36
N GLY A 5 -11.50 -9.34 3.59
CA GLY A 5 -10.35 -10.13 4.02
C GLY A 5 -8.98 -9.54 3.70
N VAL A 6 -8.93 -8.33 3.11
CA VAL A 6 -7.67 -7.59 2.92
C VAL A 6 -7.16 -7.10 4.27
N LYS A 7 -5.89 -7.39 4.58
CA LYS A 7 -5.22 -6.86 5.76
C LYS A 7 -4.38 -5.65 5.39
N ILE A 8 -4.49 -4.60 6.19
CA ILE A 8 -3.73 -3.36 6.04
C ILE A 8 -2.79 -3.24 7.22
N PHE A 9 -1.55 -2.84 6.96
CA PHE A 9 -0.55 -2.65 8.00
C PHE A 9 0.13 -1.29 7.84
N GLU A 10 0.28 -0.58 8.94
CA GLU A 10 0.94 0.73 9.00
C GLU A 10 2.36 0.56 9.54
N TYR A 11 3.35 0.91 8.72
CA TYR A 11 4.76 0.86 9.12
C TYR A 11 5.03 1.92 10.20
N ALA A 12 5.48 1.48 11.38
CA ALA A 12 5.59 2.34 12.56
C ALA A 12 6.92 3.11 12.73
N PRO A 13 8.10 2.61 12.29
CA PRO A 13 9.38 3.26 12.60
C PRO A 13 9.58 4.64 11.97
N THR A 14 9.20 4.82 10.70
CA THR A 14 9.42 6.07 9.95
C THR A 14 8.50 6.13 8.74
N MET A 15 8.56 7.21 7.95
CA MET A 15 7.92 7.27 6.63
C MET A 15 8.58 6.26 5.68
N ILE A 16 7.77 5.40 5.08
CA ILE A 16 8.19 4.39 4.10
C ILE A 16 7.80 4.85 2.70
N GLN A 17 8.78 4.97 1.81
CA GLN A 17 8.58 5.37 0.41
C GLN A 17 8.88 4.18 -0.52
N ILE A 18 8.20 3.06 -0.28
CA ILE A 18 8.36 1.83 -1.07
C ILE A 18 7.06 1.57 -1.82
N LYS A 19 7.20 1.20 -3.09
CA LYS A 19 6.10 0.80 -3.96
C LYS A 19 6.53 -0.47 -4.64
N SER A 20 6.04 -1.58 -4.12
CA SER A 20 6.39 -2.89 -4.61
C SER A 20 5.22 -3.85 -4.48
N ILE A 21 5.22 -4.86 -5.33
CA ILE A 21 4.30 -5.99 -5.30
C ILE A 21 5.15 -7.25 -5.35
N VAL A 22 4.78 -8.25 -4.55
CA VAL A 22 5.28 -9.61 -4.69
C VAL A 22 4.11 -10.58 -4.65
N ALA A 23 4.07 -11.53 -5.58
CA ALA A 23 3.00 -12.52 -5.69
C ALA A 23 3.57 -13.92 -5.98
N ASP A 24 3.06 -14.90 -5.23
CA ASP A 24 3.37 -16.33 -5.34
C ASP A 24 4.87 -16.67 -5.40
N THR A 25 5.70 -15.85 -4.74
CA THR A 25 7.16 -15.96 -4.77
C THR A 25 7.77 -15.90 -6.18
N GLN A 26 7.00 -15.57 -7.23
CA GLN A 26 7.43 -15.68 -8.63
C GLN A 26 7.40 -14.35 -9.37
N PHE A 27 6.42 -13.50 -9.04
CA PHE A 27 6.28 -12.18 -9.64
C PHE A 27 6.67 -11.12 -8.63
N SER A 28 7.58 -10.24 -9.02
CA SER A 28 7.95 -9.06 -8.24
C SER A 28 7.92 -7.82 -9.12
N MET A 29 7.40 -6.73 -8.59
CA MET A 29 7.43 -5.41 -9.21
C MET A 29 7.94 -4.40 -8.19
N ILE A 30 8.81 -3.49 -8.63
CA ILE A 30 9.29 -2.37 -7.83
C ILE A 30 9.52 -1.16 -8.73
N GLY A 31 9.13 0.03 -8.26
CA GLY A 31 9.33 1.24 -9.03
C GLY A 31 8.67 2.46 -8.43
N SER A 32 8.31 3.41 -9.30
CA SER A 32 7.72 4.69 -8.89
C SER A 32 6.20 4.68 -8.84
N SER A 33 5.54 3.70 -9.49
CA SER A 33 4.07 3.64 -9.57
C SER A 33 3.42 3.51 -8.21
N ASN A 34 2.63 4.51 -7.81
CA ASN A 34 1.69 4.31 -6.71
C ASN A 34 0.53 3.45 -7.25
N LEU A 35 -0.01 2.56 -6.41
CA LEU A 35 -1.12 1.68 -6.81
C LEU A 35 -2.46 2.43 -6.82
N ASP A 36 -2.52 3.52 -7.59
CA ASP A 36 -3.68 4.38 -7.79
C ASP A 36 -3.88 4.74 -9.26
N ALA A 37 -5.10 5.21 -9.58
CA ALA A 37 -5.48 5.55 -10.95
C ALA A 37 -4.66 6.70 -11.53
N ARG A 38 -4.18 7.64 -10.70
CA ARG A 38 -3.42 8.79 -11.16
C ARG A 38 -2.05 8.37 -11.69
N SER A 39 -1.37 7.49 -10.96
CA SER A 39 -0.08 6.94 -11.40
C SER A 39 -0.22 6.14 -12.69
N ALA A 40 -1.35 5.44 -12.85
CA ALA A 40 -1.65 4.69 -14.07
C ALA A 40 -2.03 5.57 -15.29
N GLU A 41 -2.66 6.72 -15.07
CA GLU A 41 -3.25 7.54 -16.15
C GLU A 41 -2.45 8.81 -16.50
N ILE A 42 -1.72 9.37 -15.55
CA ILE A 42 -1.18 10.74 -15.66
C ILE A 42 0.33 10.82 -15.44
N ASN A 43 0.87 10.05 -14.48
CA ASN A 43 2.29 10.15 -14.16
C ASN A 43 3.15 9.36 -15.15
N GLU A 44 4.36 9.86 -15.39
CA GLU A 44 5.42 9.08 -16.02
C GLU A 44 6.06 8.19 -14.96
N GLU A 45 5.60 6.93 -14.92
CA GLU A 45 6.09 5.95 -13.97
C GLU A 45 7.12 5.00 -14.62
N LEU A 46 8.06 4.51 -13.81
CA LEU A 46 9.01 3.48 -14.21
C LEU A 46 9.00 2.37 -13.17
N ASP A 47 8.61 1.17 -13.62
CA ASP A 47 8.66 -0.05 -12.82
C ASP A 47 9.55 -1.11 -13.47
N VAL A 48 10.25 -1.85 -12.62
CA VAL A 48 10.98 -3.06 -13.00
C VAL A 48 10.18 -4.26 -12.54
N VAL A 49 9.85 -5.13 -13.48
CA VAL A 49 9.18 -6.41 -13.23
C VAL A 49 10.20 -7.54 -13.35
N VAL A 50 10.22 -8.42 -12.36
CA VAL A 50 11.10 -9.58 -12.30
C VAL A 50 10.26 -10.84 -12.11
N TYR A 51 10.40 -11.78 -13.04
CA TYR A 51 9.80 -13.11 -12.97
C TYR A 51 10.86 -14.14 -12.59
N ASP A 52 11.15 -14.25 -11.30
CA ASP A 52 12.15 -15.18 -10.77
C ASP A 52 11.82 -15.59 -9.34
N ARG A 53 12.00 -16.89 -9.03
CA ARG A 53 11.63 -17.44 -7.73
C ARG A 53 12.57 -17.06 -6.60
N ASP A 54 13.86 -16.90 -6.89
CA ASP A 54 14.84 -16.57 -5.87
C ASP A 54 14.81 -15.08 -5.55
N PHE A 55 14.57 -14.24 -6.55
CA PHE A 55 14.30 -12.82 -6.36
C PHE A 55 12.96 -12.59 -5.65
N GLY A 56 11.89 -13.29 -6.04
CA GLY A 56 10.59 -13.22 -5.38
C GLY A 56 10.67 -13.54 -3.89
N ARG A 57 11.42 -14.57 -3.51
CA ARG A 57 11.65 -14.91 -2.09
C ARG A 57 12.34 -13.80 -1.31
N GLN A 58 13.36 -13.16 -1.88
CA GLN A 58 14.05 -12.03 -1.24
C GLN A 58 13.11 -10.84 -1.03
N MET A 59 12.19 -10.61 -1.97
CA MET A 59 11.16 -9.57 -1.85
C MET A 59 10.15 -9.91 -0.76
N GLU A 60 9.68 -11.16 -0.66
CA GLU A 60 8.80 -11.61 0.43
C GLU A 60 9.47 -11.50 1.80
N GLU A 61 10.75 -11.85 1.91
CA GLU A 61 11.53 -11.71 3.15
C GLU A 61 11.67 -10.24 3.57
N THR A 62 11.91 -9.36 2.59
CA THR A 62 11.97 -7.90 2.81
C THR A 62 10.62 -7.37 3.28
N PHE A 63 9.54 -7.70 2.57
CA PHE A 63 8.18 -7.33 2.97
C PHE A 63 7.84 -7.85 4.37
N SER A 64 8.17 -9.10 4.67
CA SER A 64 7.92 -9.72 5.99
C SER A 64 8.70 -9.03 7.11
N ARG A 65 9.90 -8.52 6.81
CA ARG A 65 10.70 -7.74 7.77
C ARG A 65 10.05 -6.41 8.07
N ASP A 66 9.54 -5.71 7.06
CA ASP A 66 8.84 -4.44 7.25
C ASP A 66 7.50 -4.65 7.96
N LEU A 67 6.81 -5.75 7.64
CA LEU A 67 5.57 -6.17 8.28
C LEU A 67 5.75 -6.40 9.79
N ARG A 68 6.87 -6.99 10.22
CA ARG A 68 7.18 -7.18 11.66
C ARG A 68 7.32 -5.87 12.43
N GLN A 69 7.61 -4.77 11.75
CA GLN A 69 7.69 -3.43 12.33
C GLN A 69 6.39 -2.63 12.14
N SER A 70 5.36 -3.25 11.56
CA SER A 70 4.09 -2.60 11.25
C SER A 70 3.01 -2.97 12.25
N ARG A 71 1.96 -2.16 12.33
CA ARG A 71 0.76 -2.41 13.13
C ARG A 71 -0.41 -2.70 12.21
N GLU A 72 -1.16 -3.75 12.50
CA GLU A 72 -2.37 -4.07 11.73
C GLU A 72 -3.43 -2.99 11.95
N TYR A 73 -3.96 -2.46 10.84
CA TYR A 73 -5.08 -1.54 10.82
C TYR A 73 -6.37 -2.32 10.58
N THR A 74 -7.19 -2.45 11.62
CA THR A 74 -8.35 -3.34 11.62
C THR A 74 -9.63 -2.65 11.17
N LEU A 75 -10.60 -3.43 10.72
CA LEU A 75 -11.95 -2.94 10.41
C LEU A 75 -12.59 -2.25 11.63
N GLU A 76 -12.36 -2.76 12.83
CA GLU A 76 -12.88 -2.16 14.06
C GLU A 76 -12.29 -0.76 14.29
N GLN A 77 -10.99 -0.58 14.11
CA GLN A 77 -10.34 0.73 14.20
C GLN A 77 -10.90 1.70 13.15
N PHE A 78 -11.10 1.22 11.91
CA PHE A 78 -11.71 2.01 10.84
C PHE A 78 -13.13 2.47 11.18
N CYS A 79 -13.95 1.60 11.79
CA CYS A 79 -15.32 1.92 12.22
C CYS A 79 -15.37 2.85 13.43
N ARG A 80 -14.35 2.85 14.29
CA ARG A 80 -14.25 3.69 15.50
C ARG A 80 -13.69 5.08 15.25
N ARG A 81 -13.37 5.45 14.01
CA ARG A 81 -12.91 6.80 13.64
C ARG A 81 -13.90 7.87 14.11
N SER A 82 -13.34 8.97 14.63
CA SER A 82 -14.10 10.09 15.16
C SER A 82 -14.96 10.76 14.08
N LEU A 83 -16.04 11.42 14.51
CA LEU A 83 -16.88 12.21 13.62
C LEU A 83 -16.10 13.34 12.92
N TRP A 84 -15.06 13.86 13.58
CA TRP A 84 -14.17 14.85 12.99
C TRP A 84 -13.38 14.29 11.80
N GLU A 85 -12.70 13.16 11.97
CA GLU A 85 -11.94 12.50 10.88
C GLU A 85 -12.83 12.21 9.68
N ARG A 86 -14.05 11.71 9.93
CA ARG A 86 -15.03 11.42 8.88
C ARG A 86 -15.50 12.68 8.15
N THR A 87 -15.67 13.78 8.87
CA THR A 87 -16.10 15.06 8.29
C THR A 87 -14.99 15.69 7.44
N VAL A 88 -13.75 15.66 7.92
CA VAL A 88 -12.58 16.15 7.16
C VAL A 88 -12.39 15.34 5.89
N GLU A 89 -12.49 14.01 5.97
CA GLU A 89 -12.42 13.13 4.79
C GLU A 89 -13.52 13.47 3.78
N TRP A 90 -14.75 13.67 4.24
CA TRP A 90 -15.88 14.05 3.38
C TRP A 90 -15.66 15.42 2.72
N LEU A 91 -15.14 16.40 3.45
CA LEU A 91 -14.82 17.72 2.91
C LEU A 91 -13.66 17.68 1.91
N ALA A 92 -12.70 16.77 2.08
CA ALA A 92 -11.59 16.56 1.17
C ALA A 92 -11.99 15.77 -0.10
N TYR A 93 -13.09 15.01 -0.04
CA TYR A 93 -13.55 14.13 -1.13
C TYR A 93 -13.66 14.81 -2.51
N PRO A 94 -14.22 16.04 -2.64
CA PRO A 94 -14.30 16.74 -3.92
C PRO A 94 -12.93 17.08 -4.55
N PHE A 95 -11.87 17.12 -3.74
CA PHE A 95 -10.50 17.44 -4.18
C PHE A 95 -9.65 16.19 -4.44
N ARG A 96 -10.22 14.99 -4.27
CA ARG A 96 -9.48 13.72 -4.40
C ARG A 96 -8.91 13.50 -5.81
N SER A 97 -9.52 14.08 -6.85
CA SER A 97 -9.00 13.98 -8.23
C SER A 97 -7.82 14.91 -8.51
N GLN A 98 -7.56 15.90 -7.64
CA GLN A 98 -6.44 16.84 -7.77
C GLN A 98 -5.23 16.45 -6.90
N LEU A 99 -5.44 15.60 -5.89
CA LEU A 99 -4.41 14.95 -5.07
C LEU A 99 -3.92 13.66 -5.73
#